data_AF-A0A6A1V418-F1
#
_entry.id   AF-A0A6A1V418-F1
#
_cell.length_a   1.000
_cell.length_b   1.000
_cell.length_c   1.000
_cell.angle_alpha   90.00
_cell.angle_beta   90.00
_cell.angle_gamma   90.00
#
_symmetry.space_group_name_H-M   'P 1'
#
loop_
_entity.id
_entity.type
_entity.pdbx_description
1 polymer ?
#
loop_
_entity_poly.entity_id
_entity_poly.type
_entity_poly.pdbx_seq_one_letter_code
_entity_poly.pdbx_strand_id
1 'polypeptide(L)'
;MAFTPFLIPSTFLLFLSLLVIASASDYGYAPKPDYGKPKTEGNDKPFPSKPEYHENPKLKGDDTHLPPKPDYEKPTPELIIGIQGVVLCKSGSKYVPIQGAVARIACLATDENGYETAPFSLLSNECDANGYFFVTLLHSFLKKGWKIKDCKAYLYSSPLETCKVPVDVNHGISGAPLSSYRILNDKHIKLYSVGPFFYTSKPQSLPNGY
;
A
#
# COMPACT_ATOMS: atom_id res chain seq x y z
N MET A 1 13.51 -5.67 -73.28
CA MET A 1 12.61 -5.80 -72.13
C MET A 1 13.15 -4.89 -71.04
N ALA A 2 12.43 -3.80 -70.77
CA ALA A 2 12.86 -2.73 -69.89
C ALA A 2 12.31 -2.96 -68.48
N PHE A 3 13.18 -2.93 -67.48
CA PHE A 3 12.80 -2.83 -66.07
C PHE A 3 13.65 -1.74 -65.44
N THR A 4 13.09 -0.54 -65.39
CA THR A 4 13.61 0.60 -64.63
C THR A 4 13.22 0.44 -63.16
N PRO A 5 14.15 0.65 -62.21
CA PRO A 5 13.81 0.62 -60.78
C PRO A 5 13.08 1.90 -60.39
N PHE A 6 11.82 1.76 -59.96
CA PHE A 6 11.03 2.86 -59.43
C PHE A 6 11.47 3.14 -57.99
N LEU A 7 12.33 4.15 -57.82
CA LEU A 7 12.68 4.72 -56.52
C LEU A 7 11.55 5.66 -56.09
N ILE A 8 10.76 5.27 -55.09
CA ILE A 8 9.78 6.18 -54.46
C ILE A 8 10.52 7.00 -53.40
N PRO A 9 10.66 8.33 -53.55
CA PRO A 9 11.32 9.17 -52.56
C PRO A 9 10.50 9.29 -51.27
N SER A 10 11.12 8.87 -50.17
CA SER A 10 10.59 8.79 -48.80
C SER A 10 10.46 10.15 -48.09
N THR A 11 10.02 11.22 -48.78
CA THR A 11 10.11 12.60 -48.24
C THR A 11 8.82 13.41 -48.25
N PHE A 12 7.64 12.82 -48.48
CA PHE A 12 6.39 13.57 -48.64
C PHE A 12 5.22 13.19 -47.69
N LEU A 13 5.53 12.85 -46.43
CA LEU A 13 4.54 12.75 -45.34
C LEU A 13 5.08 13.38 -44.05
N LEU A 14 5.73 14.54 -44.17
CA LEU A 14 6.31 15.29 -43.04
C LEU A 14 5.62 16.64 -42.76
N PHE A 15 4.48 16.93 -43.38
CA PHE A 15 3.67 18.11 -43.07
C PHE A 15 2.19 17.79 -43.27
N LEU A 16 1.34 18.23 -42.33
CA LEU A 16 -0.06 17.82 -42.06
C LEU A 16 -0.07 16.72 -40.99
N SER A 17 -0.19 16.97 -39.69
CA SER A 17 -1.13 17.88 -39.05
C SER A 17 -0.71 18.16 -37.61
N LEU A 18 -0.08 19.32 -37.39
CA LEU A 18 -0.06 19.98 -36.09
C LEU A 18 -1.48 20.47 -35.78
N LEU A 19 -2.35 19.57 -35.29
CA LEU A 19 -3.56 19.97 -34.58
C LEU A 19 -3.18 20.12 -33.10
N VAL A 20 -2.74 21.33 -32.74
CA VAL A 20 -2.69 21.80 -31.36
C VAL A 20 -4.13 21.95 -30.90
N ILE A 21 -4.68 20.93 -30.24
CA ILE A 21 -5.91 21.09 -29.46
C ILE A 21 -5.47 21.67 -28.11
N ALA A 22 -5.48 23.00 -28.03
CA ALA A 22 -5.55 23.69 -26.75
C ALA A 22 -6.98 23.50 -26.21
N SER A 23 -7.20 22.46 -25.40
CA SER A 23 -8.40 22.38 -24.56
C SER A 23 -8.05 22.91 -23.18
N ALA A 24 -8.44 24.15 -22.91
CA ALA A 24 -8.57 24.64 -21.55
C ALA A 24 -9.71 23.85 -20.87
N SER A 25 -9.37 22.90 -20.00
CA SER A 25 -10.35 22.43 -19.02
C SER A 25 -10.36 23.46 -17.90
N ASP A 26 -11.29 24.39 -18.04
CA ASP A 26 -11.78 25.25 -16.97
C ASP A 26 -11.97 24.41 -15.70
N TYR A 27 -11.38 24.84 -14.58
CA TYR A 27 -11.55 24.20 -13.28
C TYR A 27 -12.97 24.51 -12.80
N GLY A 28 -13.94 23.78 -13.36
CA GLY A 28 -15.31 23.75 -12.91
C GLY A 28 -15.35 23.17 -11.50
N TYR A 29 -15.43 24.05 -10.51
CA TYR A 29 -15.86 23.75 -9.16
C TYR A 29 -17.14 22.91 -9.23
N ALA A 30 -17.06 21.63 -8.90
CA ALA A 30 -18.24 20.81 -8.70
C ALA A 30 -19.08 21.44 -7.57
N PRO A 31 -20.38 21.71 -7.76
CA PRO A 31 -21.22 22.20 -6.69
C PRO A 31 -21.31 21.13 -5.60
N LYS A 32 -21.10 21.52 -4.34
CA LYS A 32 -21.47 20.68 -3.19
C LYS A 32 -22.95 20.29 -3.34
N PRO A 33 -23.35 19.04 -3.05
CA PRO A 33 -24.75 18.71 -2.92
C PRO A 33 -25.35 19.54 -1.76
N ASP A 34 -26.31 20.39 -2.12
CA ASP A 34 -27.18 21.12 -1.19
C ASP A 34 -28.22 20.12 -0.66
N TYR A 35 -27.96 19.61 0.55
CA TYR A 35 -28.99 18.90 1.31
C TYR A 35 -29.96 19.94 1.86
N GLY A 36 -30.97 20.26 1.05
CA GLY A 36 -32.11 21.07 1.45
C GLY A 36 -32.70 20.56 2.76
N LYS A 37 -32.79 21.45 3.75
CA LYS A 37 -33.53 21.23 4.99
C LYS A 37 -34.99 20.85 4.68
N PRO A 38 -35.52 19.75 5.22
CA PRO A 38 -36.96 19.59 5.37
C PRO A 38 -37.44 20.54 6.49
N LYS A 39 -38.28 21.51 6.10
CA LYS A 39 -39.24 22.27 6.93
C LYS A 39 -40.63 21.70 6.58
N THR A 40 -41.64 21.50 7.41
CA THR A 40 -41.94 21.55 8.86
C THR A 40 -43.32 20.89 9.00
N GLU A 41 -43.62 20.23 10.12
CA GLU A 41 -44.94 20.19 10.83
C GLU A 41 -44.81 19.04 11.86
N GLY A 42 -44.89 19.24 13.17
CA GLY A 42 -45.68 20.20 13.93
C GLY A 42 -46.61 19.39 14.83
N ASN A 43 -46.12 18.86 15.95
CA ASN A 43 -46.97 18.63 17.12
C ASN A 43 -46.16 18.52 18.42
N ASP A 44 -46.56 19.38 19.35
CA ASP A 44 -45.90 19.72 20.60
C ASP A 44 -45.95 18.61 21.63
N LYS A 45 -44.86 18.46 22.40
CA LYS A 45 -44.89 18.30 23.86
C LYS A 45 -43.48 18.46 24.46
N PRO A 46 -43.30 19.29 25.51
CA PRO A 46 -41.99 19.65 26.03
C PRO A 46 -41.49 18.65 27.07
N PHE A 47 -40.24 18.22 26.94
CA PHE A 47 -39.51 17.47 27.97
C PHE A 47 -38.03 17.91 27.97
N PRO A 48 -37.35 17.86 29.12
CA PRO A 48 -37.07 19.07 29.90
C PRO A 48 -35.62 19.52 29.81
N SER A 49 -35.42 20.76 30.21
CA SER A 49 -34.16 21.45 30.45
C SER A 49 -33.15 20.62 31.25
N LYS A 50 -31.91 20.64 30.75
CA LYS A 50 -30.61 20.37 31.40
C LYS A 50 -30.69 20.36 32.93
N PRO A 51 -30.30 19.27 33.64
CA PRO A 51 -30.12 19.37 35.07
C PRO A 51 -28.92 20.28 35.34
N GLU A 52 -29.25 21.46 35.84
CA GLU A 52 -28.40 22.34 36.63
C GLU A 52 -28.09 21.61 37.93
N TYR A 53 -26.85 21.16 38.10
CA TYR A 53 -26.43 20.49 39.32
C TYR A 53 -26.36 21.55 40.42
N HIS A 54 -27.45 21.67 41.17
CA HIS A 54 -27.47 22.36 42.44
C HIS A 54 -26.55 21.65 43.43
N GLU A 55 -25.75 22.46 44.11
CA GLU A 55 -24.87 22.13 45.22
C GLU A 55 -25.63 21.38 46.32
N ASN A 56 -25.18 20.15 46.65
CA ASN A 56 -25.71 19.38 47.78
C ASN A 56 -24.73 19.47 48.99
N PRO A 57 -25.20 19.29 50.23
CA PRO A 57 -24.64 19.92 51.43
C PRO A 57 -23.29 19.36 51.85
N LYS A 58 -22.43 20.24 52.40
CA LYS A 58 -21.23 19.87 53.15
C LYS A 58 -21.58 18.87 54.27
N LEU A 59 -21.24 17.61 54.09
CA LEU A 59 -21.04 16.67 55.20
C LEU A 59 -19.57 16.71 55.61
N LYS A 60 -19.29 17.22 56.81
CA LYS A 60 -18.03 17.02 57.51
C LYS A 60 -17.94 15.53 57.89
N GLY A 61 -16.86 14.85 57.50
CA GLY A 61 -16.58 13.50 58.00
C GLY A 61 -15.44 12.79 57.29
N ASP A 62 -14.26 12.93 57.90
CA ASP A 62 -13.13 11.99 57.99
C ASP A 62 -12.33 11.59 56.74
N ASP A 63 -11.00 11.74 56.87
CA ASP A 63 -9.98 11.38 55.89
C ASP A 63 -9.80 9.86 55.88
N THR A 64 -10.28 9.18 54.83
CA THR A 64 -9.85 7.79 54.58
C THR A 64 -9.82 7.45 53.10
N HIS A 65 -8.57 7.41 52.57
CA HIS A 65 -8.09 6.57 51.47
C HIS A 65 -9.12 6.17 50.38
N LEU A 66 -9.33 7.05 49.40
CA LEU A 66 -9.89 6.64 48.11
C LEU A 66 -8.80 5.90 47.29
N PRO A 67 -9.08 4.71 46.73
CA PRO A 67 -8.14 4.07 45.80
C PRO A 67 -7.94 4.96 44.56
N PRO A 68 -6.74 5.00 43.96
CA PRO A 68 -6.51 5.75 42.73
C PRO A 68 -7.49 5.29 41.66
N LYS A 69 -8.14 6.23 40.96
CA LYS A 69 -8.89 5.92 39.74
C LYS A 69 -7.93 5.18 38.80
N PRO A 70 -8.33 4.04 38.21
CA PRO A 70 -7.50 3.40 37.21
C PRO A 70 -7.28 4.40 36.07
N ASP A 71 -6.02 4.75 35.83
CA ASP A 71 -5.61 5.48 34.64
C ASP A 71 -5.95 4.59 33.44
N TYR A 72 -7.08 4.88 32.78
CA TYR A 72 -7.38 4.32 31.48
C TYR A 72 -6.40 4.95 30.50
N GLU A 73 -5.21 4.36 30.40
CA GLU A 73 -4.25 4.66 29.36
C GLU A 73 -4.96 4.51 28.02
N LYS A 74 -5.18 5.64 27.33
CA LYS A 74 -5.77 5.64 26.00
C LYS A 74 -4.91 4.72 25.14
N PRO A 75 -5.45 3.62 24.57
CA PRO A 75 -4.65 2.70 23.78
C PRO A 75 -3.96 3.49 22.67
N THR A 76 -2.63 3.55 22.70
CA THR A 76 -1.86 4.14 21.61
C THR A 76 -2.19 3.36 20.34
N PRO A 77 -2.65 4.02 19.26
CA PRO A 77 -3.01 3.31 18.05
C PRO A 77 -1.82 2.50 17.56
N GLU A 78 -2.00 1.17 17.50
CA GLU A 78 -0.97 0.24 17.03
C GLU A 78 -0.58 0.63 15.60
N LEU A 79 0.68 1.02 15.41
CA LEU A 79 1.21 1.35 14.09
C LEU A 79 1.28 0.09 13.24
N ILE A 80 0.53 0.07 12.13
CA ILE A 80 0.51 -1.05 11.18
C ILE A 80 1.64 -0.84 10.18
N ILE A 81 2.43 -1.88 9.92
CA ILE A 81 3.44 -1.85 8.86
C ILE A 81 2.80 -2.42 7.60
N GLY A 82 2.69 -1.60 6.55
CA GLY A 82 2.20 -2.03 5.24
C GLY A 82 3.36 -2.20 4.28
N ILE A 83 3.37 -3.26 3.48
CA ILE A 83 4.37 -3.50 2.44
C ILE A 83 3.65 -3.73 1.12
N GLN A 84 4.05 -3.01 0.09
CA GLN A 84 3.46 -3.10 -1.25
C GLN A 84 4.49 -3.26 -2.37
N GLY A 85 4.04 -3.79 -3.49
CA GLY A 85 4.83 -3.90 -4.72
C GLY A 85 3.98 -4.41 -5.88
N VAL A 86 4.63 -4.66 -7.02
CA VAL A 86 3.97 -5.17 -8.23
C VAL A 86 4.76 -6.34 -8.79
N VAL A 87 4.07 -7.38 -9.26
CA VAL A 87 4.65 -8.52 -9.95
C VAL A 87 4.20 -8.54 -11.41
N LEU A 88 5.18 -8.59 -12.32
CA LEU A 88 4.98 -8.48 -13.75
C LEU A 88 5.58 -9.68 -14.49
N CYS A 89 4.96 -10.08 -15.58
CA CYS A 89 5.52 -10.98 -16.57
C CYS A 89 6.30 -10.17 -17.60
N LYS A 90 7.58 -10.47 -17.77
CA LYS A 90 8.44 -9.88 -18.79
C LYS A 90 8.52 -10.80 -20.00
N SER A 91 8.14 -10.29 -21.17
CA SER A 91 8.28 -10.97 -22.47
C SER A 91 8.90 -10.00 -23.48
N GLY A 92 10.21 -10.10 -23.70
CA GLY A 92 10.97 -9.12 -24.47
C GLY A 92 10.91 -7.73 -23.82
N SER A 93 10.42 -6.74 -24.56
CA SER A 93 10.19 -5.36 -24.10
C SER A 93 8.80 -5.13 -23.48
N LYS A 94 7.94 -6.16 -23.44
CA LYS A 94 6.58 -6.05 -22.89
C LYS A 94 6.55 -6.49 -21.43
N TYR A 95 5.77 -5.77 -20.64
CA TYR A 95 5.51 -6.05 -19.24
C TYR A 95 4.01 -6.19 -19.03
N VAL A 96 3.57 -7.34 -18.50
CA VAL A 96 2.15 -7.64 -18.29
C VAL A 96 1.94 -7.98 -16.82
N PRO A 97 0.99 -7.37 -16.11
CA PRO A 97 0.75 -7.72 -14.71
C PRO A 97 0.32 -9.17 -14.49
N ILE A 98 0.74 -9.75 -13.38
CA ILE A 98 0.38 -11.13 -13.02
C ILE A 98 -0.59 -11.11 -11.85
N GLN A 99 -1.89 -11.22 -12.16
CA GLN A 99 -2.90 -11.53 -11.16
C GLN A 99 -2.64 -12.92 -10.55
N GLY A 100 -2.81 -13.04 -9.24
CA GLY A 100 -2.61 -14.31 -8.52
C GLY A 100 -1.16 -14.61 -8.15
N ALA A 101 -0.18 -13.79 -8.57
CA ALA A 101 1.20 -13.94 -8.10
C ALA A 101 1.30 -13.65 -6.59
N VAL A 102 2.29 -14.24 -5.92
CA VAL A 102 2.52 -14.05 -4.48
C VAL A 102 3.95 -13.59 -4.24
N ALA A 103 4.10 -12.64 -3.33
CA ALA A 103 5.39 -12.20 -2.80
C ALA A 103 5.60 -12.75 -1.38
N ARG A 104 6.85 -12.95 -1.00
CA ARG A 104 7.25 -13.34 0.35
C ARG A 104 7.98 -12.19 1.01
N ILE A 105 7.62 -11.87 2.24
CA ILE A 105 8.29 -10.88 3.08
C ILE A 105 9.05 -11.68 4.15
N ALA A 106 10.34 -11.40 4.30
CA ALA A 106 11.14 -11.94 5.39
C ALA A 106 11.87 -10.82 6.12
N CYS A 107 11.89 -10.86 7.44
CA CYS A 107 12.56 -9.89 8.29
C CYS A 107 13.46 -10.60 9.29
N LEU A 108 14.58 -9.98 9.62
CA LEU A 108 15.29 -10.33 10.84
C LEU A 108 14.50 -9.79 12.03
N ALA A 109 14.52 -10.52 13.14
CA ALA A 109 13.90 -10.08 14.38
C ALA A 109 14.97 -10.08 15.47
N THR A 110 14.96 -9.05 16.30
CA THR A 110 15.81 -8.97 17.49
C THR A 110 14.92 -9.02 18.73
N ASP A 111 15.37 -9.72 19.77
CA ASP A 111 14.68 -9.73 21.06
C ASP A 111 14.85 -8.40 21.82
N GLU A 112 14.29 -8.32 23.02
CA GLU A 112 14.36 -7.14 23.88
C GLU A 112 15.80 -6.74 24.22
N ASN A 113 16.72 -7.71 24.26
CA ASN A 113 18.13 -7.54 24.58
C ASN A 113 18.98 -7.25 23.33
N GLY A 114 18.37 -7.25 22.13
CA GLY A 114 19.04 -6.98 20.87
C GLY A 114 19.72 -8.20 20.22
N TYR A 115 19.53 -9.40 20.76
CA TYR A 115 20.04 -10.62 20.13
C TYR A 115 19.20 -10.99 18.93
N GLU A 116 19.87 -11.44 17.85
CA GLU A 116 19.19 -11.94 16.67
C GLU A 116 18.36 -13.19 17.03
N THR A 117 17.12 -13.18 16.58
CA THR A 117 16.17 -14.27 16.73
C THR A 117 15.86 -14.88 15.36
N ALA A 118 15.11 -15.99 15.35
CA ALA A 118 14.72 -16.65 14.12
C ALA A 118 14.02 -15.67 13.15
N PRO A 119 14.39 -15.67 11.86
CA PRO A 119 13.80 -14.76 10.88
C PRO A 119 12.30 -15.03 10.76
N PHE A 120 11.53 -13.94 10.79
CA PHE A 120 10.10 -13.98 10.57
C PHE A 120 9.83 -13.93 9.07
N SER A 121 8.84 -14.70 8.61
CA SER A 121 8.43 -14.69 7.20
C SER A 121 6.91 -14.79 7.04
N LEU A 122 6.42 -14.10 6.03
CA LEU A 122 5.00 -13.93 5.70
C LEU A 122 4.84 -13.98 4.18
N LEU A 123 3.73 -14.53 3.70
CA LEU A 123 3.33 -14.41 2.30
C LEU A 123 2.35 -13.25 2.14
N SER A 124 2.47 -12.52 1.03
CA SER A 124 1.45 -11.55 0.64
C SER A 124 0.16 -12.26 0.27
N ASN A 125 -0.92 -11.49 0.20
CA ASN A 125 -2.07 -11.93 -0.58
C ASN A 125 -1.66 -12.08 -2.05
N GLU A 126 -2.48 -12.82 -2.78
CA GLU A 126 -2.40 -12.88 -4.24
C GLU A 126 -2.50 -11.48 -4.85
N CYS A 127 -1.69 -11.24 -5.88
CA CYS A 127 -1.70 -9.99 -6.62
C CYS A 127 -3.06 -9.76 -7.30
N ASP A 128 -3.50 -8.51 -7.33
CA ASP A 128 -4.72 -8.11 -8.04
C ASP A 128 -4.54 -8.13 -9.58
N ALA A 129 -5.57 -7.69 -10.32
CA ALA A 129 -5.53 -7.60 -11.78
C ALA A 129 -4.42 -6.68 -12.33
N ASN A 130 -3.91 -5.75 -11.51
CA ASN A 130 -2.78 -4.87 -11.85
C ASN A 130 -1.43 -5.45 -11.40
N GLY A 131 -1.41 -6.71 -10.95
CA GLY A 131 -0.21 -7.36 -10.42
C GLY A 131 0.22 -6.79 -9.07
N TYR A 132 -0.61 -5.99 -8.42
CA TYR A 132 -0.27 -5.31 -7.18
C TYR A 132 -0.49 -6.22 -5.98
N PHE A 133 0.51 -6.34 -5.12
CA PHE A 133 0.37 -6.99 -3.82
C PHE A 133 0.46 -5.97 -2.70
N PHE A 134 -0.27 -6.25 -1.63
CA PHE A 134 -0.21 -5.51 -0.37
C PHE A 134 -0.34 -6.49 0.79
N VAL A 135 0.50 -6.30 1.80
CA VAL A 135 0.44 -7.08 3.02
C VAL A 135 0.69 -6.21 4.24
N THR A 136 -0.01 -6.53 5.33
CA THR A 136 0.09 -5.83 6.60
C THR A 136 0.73 -6.71 7.66
N LEU A 137 1.68 -6.12 8.38
CA LEU A 137 2.28 -6.65 9.58
C LEU A 137 1.72 -5.87 10.77
N LEU A 138 0.94 -6.54 11.60
CA LEU A 138 0.50 -5.99 12.88
C LEU A 138 1.56 -6.29 13.93
N HIS A 139 1.90 -5.27 14.72
CA HIS A 139 2.84 -5.42 15.84
C HIS A 139 2.37 -6.47 16.86
N SER A 140 1.06 -6.66 17.02
CA SER A 140 0.48 -7.69 17.91
C SER A 140 0.78 -9.13 17.48
N PHE A 141 1.08 -9.38 16.19
CA PHE A 141 1.53 -10.70 15.73
C PHE A 141 3.02 -10.96 15.99
N LEU A 142 3.80 -9.91 16.27
CA LEU A 142 5.16 -10.07 16.70
C LEU A 142 5.15 -10.47 18.18
N LYS A 143 5.98 -11.45 18.56
CA LYS A 143 6.12 -11.80 19.99
C LYS A 143 6.46 -10.52 20.76
N LYS A 144 5.86 -10.35 21.93
CA LYS A 144 6.10 -9.18 22.79
C LYS A 144 7.61 -8.98 22.96
N GLY A 145 8.08 -7.78 22.61
CA GLY A 145 9.50 -7.44 22.68
C GLY A 145 10.31 -7.60 21.38
N TRP A 146 9.77 -8.27 20.35
CA TRP A 146 10.47 -8.42 19.07
C TRP A 146 10.50 -7.11 18.28
N LYS A 147 11.69 -6.72 17.85
CA LYS A 147 11.93 -5.61 16.93
C LYS A 147 12.35 -6.19 15.59
N ILE A 148 11.51 -6.01 14.57
CA ILE A 148 11.85 -6.41 13.20
C ILE A 148 12.84 -5.41 12.59
N LYS A 149 13.84 -5.94 11.88
CA LYS A 149 14.87 -5.21 11.16
C LYS A 149 15.14 -5.89 9.81
N ASP A 150 15.76 -5.16 8.90
CA ASP A 150 16.28 -5.69 7.63
C ASP A 150 15.26 -6.52 6.83
N CYS A 151 14.01 -6.06 6.83
CA CYS A 151 12.97 -6.68 6.03
C CYS A 151 13.29 -6.61 4.54
N LYS A 152 13.08 -7.74 3.86
CA LYS A 152 13.23 -7.90 2.42
C LYS A 152 11.99 -8.55 1.82
N ALA A 153 11.66 -8.16 0.60
CA ALA A 153 10.61 -8.79 -0.19
C ALA A 153 11.21 -9.64 -1.32
N TYR A 154 10.55 -10.75 -1.63
CA TYR A 154 10.99 -11.76 -2.58
C TYR A 154 9.81 -12.19 -3.46
N LEU A 155 10.11 -12.63 -4.67
CA LEU A 155 9.21 -13.44 -5.46
C LEU A 155 8.97 -14.78 -4.75
N TYR A 156 7.72 -15.21 -4.73
CA TYR A 156 7.36 -16.52 -4.18
C TYR A 156 6.76 -17.43 -5.24
N SER A 157 5.66 -17.04 -5.86
CA SER A 157 5.01 -17.85 -6.90
C SER A 157 4.32 -17.00 -7.97
N SER A 158 4.16 -17.62 -9.14
CA SER A 158 3.32 -17.15 -10.24
C SER A 158 2.33 -18.26 -10.63
N PRO A 159 1.04 -17.94 -10.83
CA PRO A 159 0.04 -18.91 -11.28
C PRO A 159 0.11 -19.17 -12.79
N LEU A 160 0.90 -18.39 -13.55
CA LEU A 160 0.98 -18.52 -15.00
C LEU A 160 2.05 -19.52 -15.40
N GLU A 161 1.64 -20.65 -15.97
CA GLU A 161 2.55 -21.68 -16.48
C GLU A 161 3.55 -21.15 -17.52
N THR A 162 3.10 -20.18 -18.32
CA THR A 162 3.91 -19.52 -19.36
C THR A 162 4.81 -18.42 -18.81
N CYS A 163 4.70 -18.06 -17.54
CA CYS A 163 5.48 -16.99 -16.93
C CYS A 163 5.76 -17.26 -15.43
N LYS A 164 6.52 -18.33 -15.18
CA LYS A 164 6.84 -18.84 -13.84
C LYS A 164 8.32 -18.90 -13.51
N VAL A 165 9.20 -18.45 -14.41
CA VAL A 165 10.65 -18.43 -14.16
C VAL A 165 11.03 -17.10 -13.52
N PRO A 166 11.44 -17.06 -12.23
CA PRO A 166 11.74 -15.81 -11.55
C PRO A 166 13.01 -15.16 -12.12
N VAL A 167 13.08 -13.84 -12.06
CA VAL A 167 14.26 -13.06 -12.46
C VAL A 167 14.68 -12.13 -11.33
N ASP A 168 15.98 -12.04 -11.08
CA ASP A 168 16.53 -11.21 -10.00
C ASP A 168 16.66 -9.72 -10.35
N VAL A 169 15.70 -9.18 -11.11
CA VAL A 169 15.59 -7.74 -11.32
C VAL A 169 14.97 -7.12 -10.07
N ASN A 170 15.50 -5.97 -9.65
CA ASN A 170 15.14 -5.30 -8.38
C ASN A 170 15.28 -6.23 -7.17
N HIS A 171 16.21 -7.19 -7.22
CA HIS A 171 16.45 -8.16 -6.16
C HIS A 171 15.23 -9.06 -5.85
N GLY A 172 14.41 -9.37 -6.86
CA GLY A 172 13.24 -10.23 -6.68
C GLY A 172 13.57 -11.65 -6.16
N ILE A 173 14.78 -12.17 -6.39
CA ILE A 173 15.24 -13.47 -5.89
C ILE A 173 16.19 -13.30 -4.71
N SER A 174 17.17 -12.38 -4.81
CA SER A 174 18.17 -12.14 -3.77
C SER A 174 17.62 -11.41 -2.53
N GLY A 175 16.45 -10.77 -2.67
CA GLY A 175 15.74 -10.09 -1.60
C GLY A 175 15.85 -8.58 -1.70
N ALA A 176 14.73 -7.94 -2.05
CA ALA A 176 14.65 -6.51 -2.22
C ALA A 176 14.48 -5.80 -0.88
N PRO A 177 15.39 -4.89 -0.51
CA PRO A 177 15.21 -4.09 0.69
C PRO A 177 13.97 -3.20 0.54
N LEU A 178 13.24 -3.02 1.64
CA LEU A 178 12.12 -2.09 1.67
C LEU A 178 12.60 -0.64 1.50
N SER A 179 11.89 0.15 0.69
CA SER A 179 12.14 1.59 0.54
C SER A 179 11.88 2.37 1.84
N SER A 180 12.17 3.67 1.85
CA SER A 180 11.63 4.55 2.89
C SER A 180 10.11 4.47 2.93
N TYR A 181 9.53 4.60 4.13
CA TYR A 181 8.09 4.53 4.33
C TYR A 181 7.43 5.88 4.14
N ARG A 182 6.17 5.85 3.70
CA ARG A 182 5.23 6.98 3.80
C ARG A 182 4.20 6.69 4.87
N ILE A 183 3.77 7.71 5.61
CA ILE A 183 2.74 7.56 6.64
C ILE A 183 1.38 7.81 6.01
N LEU A 184 0.48 6.83 6.12
CA LEU A 184 -0.94 6.99 5.78
C LEU A 184 -1.70 7.26 7.07
N ASN A 185 -1.82 8.55 7.44
CA ASN A 185 -2.34 8.99 8.74
C ASN A 185 -3.73 8.44 9.05
N ASP A 186 -4.65 8.50 8.08
CA ASP A 186 -6.05 8.06 8.26
C ASP A 186 -6.17 6.57 8.61
N LYS A 187 -5.14 5.77 8.29
CA LYS A 187 -5.12 4.33 8.49
C LYS A 187 -4.08 3.88 9.53
N HIS A 188 -3.32 4.83 10.09
CA HIS A 188 -2.19 4.54 10.98
C HIS A 188 -1.16 3.54 10.40
N ILE A 189 -0.95 3.59 9.07
CA ILE A 189 -0.03 2.67 8.36
C ILE A 189 1.29 3.37 8.02
N LYS A 190 2.41 2.75 8.36
CA LYS A 190 3.71 3.02 7.73
C LYS A 190 3.82 2.14 6.49
N LEU A 191 3.67 2.74 5.31
CA LEU A 191 3.67 2.02 4.04
C LEU A 191 5.06 2.04 3.40
N TYR A 192 5.65 0.87 3.33
CA TYR A 192 6.90 0.55 2.65
C TYR A 192 6.61 0.04 1.24
N SER A 193 7.52 0.27 0.30
CA SER A 193 7.40 -0.20 -1.08
C SER A 193 8.66 -0.92 -1.53
N VAL A 194 8.52 -1.77 -2.54
CA VAL A 194 9.64 -2.33 -3.31
C VAL A 194 9.45 -2.05 -4.80
N GLY A 195 10.55 -2.15 -5.55
CA GLY A 195 10.49 -2.10 -7.01
C GLY A 195 9.67 -3.26 -7.59
N PRO A 196 9.26 -3.17 -8.86
CA PRO A 196 8.51 -4.26 -9.50
C PRO A 196 9.37 -5.52 -9.60
N PHE A 197 8.75 -6.67 -9.38
CA PHE A 197 9.36 -7.98 -9.56
C PHE A 197 8.93 -8.62 -10.87
N PHE A 198 9.77 -9.53 -11.38
CA PHE A 198 9.58 -10.06 -12.72
C PHE A 198 9.68 -11.58 -12.77
N TYR A 199 8.68 -12.19 -13.40
CA TYR A 199 8.77 -13.54 -13.96
C TYR A 199 8.98 -13.47 -15.47
N THR A 200 9.48 -14.55 -16.04
CA THR A 200 9.65 -14.76 -17.49
C THR A 200 9.20 -16.17 -17.88
N SER A 201 9.06 -16.41 -19.18
CA SER A 201 8.71 -17.72 -19.73
C SER A 201 9.88 -18.70 -19.78
N LYS A 202 11.11 -18.19 -19.83
CA LYS A 202 12.34 -18.99 -19.99
C LYS A 202 13.44 -18.41 -19.11
N PRO A 203 14.35 -19.24 -18.57
CA PRO A 203 15.53 -18.76 -17.87
C PRO A 203 16.30 -17.75 -18.73
N GLN A 204 16.75 -16.65 -18.12
CA GLN A 204 17.70 -15.77 -18.79
C GLN A 204 19.01 -16.55 -19.00
N SER A 205 19.44 -16.63 -20.26
CA SER A 205 20.80 -17.07 -20.57
C SER A 205 21.77 -16.07 -19.92
N LEU A 206 22.69 -16.56 -19.11
CA LEU A 206 23.82 -15.73 -18.67
C LEU A 206 24.50 -15.18 -19.92
N PRO A 207 24.88 -13.89 -19.96
CA PRO A 207 25.67 -13.38 -21.07
C PRO A 207 26.94 -14.21 -21.12
N ASN A 208 27.15 -14.93 -22.22
CA ASN A 208 28.38 -15.66 -22.47
C ASN A 208 29.54 -14.66 -22.30
N GLY A 209 30.35 -14.86 -21.26
CA GLY A 209 31.56 -14.11 -21.06
C GLY A 209 32.48 -14.39 -22.23
N TYR A 210 32.76 -13.35 -23.03
CA TYR A 210 33.85 -13.32 -23.98
C TYR A 210 35.10 -12.80 -23.30
#